data_AF-A0A3N1T176-F1
#
_entry.id   AF-A0A3N1T176-F1
#
_cell.length_a   1.000
_cell.length_b   1.000
_cell.length_c   1.000
_cell.angle_alpha   90.00
_cell.angle_beta   90.00
_cell.angle_gamma   90.00
#
_symmetry.space_group_name_H-M   'P 1'
#
loop_
_entity.id
_entity.type
_entity.pdbx_description
1 polymer ?
#
loop_
_entity_poly.entity_id
_entity_poly.type
_entity_poly.pdbx_seq_one_letter_code
_entity_poly.pdbx_strand_id
1 'polypeptide(L)'
;MTQLQLSGAALAVAAGIYGVLAVLWLVRNRSDLAAASSLGRLDIDPYHAVATAGEAHDADGHAAAVLILDGRLTIDAEGRLRVTDGGATGTPRHPVAAALLDAVRRQGPVTLRRLRDDPGLREARAGFLREQDARVPRWSGRRDDGLGTAACVTALALAFFFPVQRVFLGDDTPDGAGDLLFGLFLVVVTGLMLAVPLVWLALRFWPDRRDPFRAHCACLPDPQPAALDEERRERLRTSRRPERREQGPREDVSWVDSGGAF
;
A
#
# COMPACT_ATOMS: atom_id res chain seq x y z
N MET A 1 29.53 -4.81 -36.04
CA MET A 1 29.27 -5.58 -34.81
C MET A 1 28.09 -6.49 -35.10
N THR A 2 28.22 -7.81 -34.95
CA THR A 2 27.16 -8.74 -35.35
C THR A 2 25.97 -8.70 -34.36
N GLN A 3 24.78 -9.09 -34.80
CA GLN A 3 23.59 -9.16 -33.93
C GLN A 3 23.84 -9.98 -32.65
N LEU A 4 24.66 -11.04 -32.79
CA LEU A 4 25.08 -11.90 -31.69
C LEU A 4 25.99 -11.18 -30.68
N GLN A 5 26.89 -10.30 -31.15
CA GLN A 5 27.71 -9.46 -30.27
C GLN A 5 26.86 -8.43 -29.51
N LEU A 6 25.86 -7.83 -30.16
CA LEU A 6 24.97 -6.87 -29.50
C LEU A 6 24.05 -7.55 -28.46
N SER A 7 23.51 -8.73 -28.81
CA SER A 7 22.71 -9.55 -27.88
C SER A 7 23.53 -9.97 -26.67
N GLY A 8 24.78 -10.41 -26.89
CA GLY A 8 25.71 -10.76 -25.83
C GLY A 8 26.04 -9.57 -24.93
N ALA A 9 26.28 -8.40 -25.50
CA ALA A 9 26.52 -7.18 -24.74
C ALA A 9 25.31 -6.77 -23.89
N ALA A 10 24.09 -6.83 -24.45
CA ALA A 10 22.87 -6.50 -23.71
C ALA A 10 22.60 -7.47 -22.55
N LEU A 11 22.82 -8.77 -22.75
CA LEU A 11 22.74 -9.76 -21.68
C LEU A 11 23.79 -9.54 -20.59
N ALA A 12 25.03 -9.21 -20.96
CA ALA A 12 26.08 -8.89 -20.01
C ALA A 12 25.75 -7.64 -19.18
N VAL A 13 25.21 -6.59 -19.82
CA VAL A 13 24.74 -5.37 -19.14
C VAL A 13 23.58 -5.70 -18.18
N ALA A 14 22.58 -6.45 -18.63
CA ALA A 14 21.46 -6.84 -17.78
C ALA A 14 21.92 -7.68 -16.58
N ALA A 15 22.81 -8.65 -16.78
CA ALA A 15 23.42 -9.44 -15.71
C ALA A 15 24.18 -8.54 -14.72
N GLY A 16 24.93 -7.56 -15.22
CA GLY A 16 25.60 -6.55 -14.40
C GLY A 16 24.62 -5.73 -13.54
N ILE A 17 23.52 -5.25 -14.14
CA ILE A 17 22.46 -4.50 -13.43
C ILE A 17 21.84 -5.38 -12.33
N TYR A 18 21.43 -6.61 -12.64
CA TYR A 18 20.87 -7.51 -11.63
C TYR A 18 21.88 -7.85 -10.52
N GLY A 19 23.16 -8.01 -10.86
CA GLY A 19 24.23 -8.19 -9.88
C GLY A 19 24.35 -6.99 -8.93
N VAL A 20 24.36 -5.77 -9.47
CA VAL A 20 24.39 -4.54 -8.68
C VAL A 20 23.14 -4.42 -7.79
N LEU A 21 21.94 -4.68 -8.33
CA LEU A 21 20.70 -4.63 -7.56
C LEU A 21 20.70 -5.68 -6.43
N ALA A 22 21.21 -6.90 -6.68
CA ALA A 22 21.33 -7.94 -5.66
C ALA A 22 22.31 -7.56 -4.55
N VAL A 23 23.46 -6.96 -4.90
CA VAL A 23 24.42 -6.45 -3.92
C VAL A 23 23.82 -5.30 -3.10
N LEU A 24 23.15 -4.34 -3.74
CA LEU A 24 22.46 -3.25 -3.06
C LEU A 24 21.39 -3.76 -2.11
N TRP A 25 20.60 -4.75 -2.54
CA TRP A 25 19.62 -5.42 -1.69
C TRP A 25 20.30 -6.08 -0.48
N LEU A 26 21.40 -6.81 -0.68
CA LEU A 26 22.12 -7.49 0.42
C LEU A 26 22.70 -6.49 1.43
N VAL A 27 23.31 -5.41 0.95
CA VAL A 27 23.87 -4.34 1.80
C VAL A 27 22.76 -3.70 2.61
N ARG A 28 21.62 -3.38 1.99
CA ARG A 28 20.47 -2.79 2.68
C ARG A 28 19.85 -3.74 3.70
N ASN A 29 19.63 -4.99 3.32
CA ASN A 29 19.09 -6.00 4.24
C ASN A 29 20.02 -6.20 5.45
N ARG A 30 21.34 -6.18 5.25
CA ARG A 30 22.29 -6.22 6.37
C ARG A 30 22.24 -4.96 7.23
N SER A 31 22.12 -3.78 6.64
CA SER A 31 21.90 -2.57 7.44
C SER A 31 20.61 -2.69 8.24
N ASP A 32 19.50 -3.10 7.64
CA ASP A 32 18.21 -3.21 8.35
C ASP A 32 18.26 -4.19 9.53
N LEU A 33 18.98 -5.31 9.37
CA LEU A 33 19.20 -6.25 10.46
C LEU A 33 20.07 -5.66 11.57
N ALA A 34 21.11 -4.90 11.22
CA ALA A 34 21.88 -4.15 12.21
C ALA A 34 20.99 -3.11 12.93
N ALA A 35 20.02 -2.50 12.25
CA ALA A 35 19.01 -1.60 12.82
C ALA A 35 18.21 -2.24 13.91
N ALA A 36 17.76 -3.45 13.62
CA ALA A 36 16.81 -4.15 14.46
C ALA A 36 17.34 -4.23 15.90
N SER A 37 18.66 -4.35 16.06
CA SER A 37 19.31 -4.36 17.38
C SER A 37 19.14 -3.07 18.19
N SER A 38 18.96 -1.93 17.52
CA SER A 38 18.77 -0.61 18.14
C SER A 38 17.30 -0.26 18.40
N LEU A 39 16.35 -1.00 17.83
CA LEU A 39 14.92 -0.68 17.91
C LEU A 39 14.37 -0.70 19.33
N GLY A 40 14.85 -1.61 20.19
CA GLY A 40 14.42 -1.67 21.59
C GLY A 40 14.80 -0.46 22.44
N ARG A 41 15.57 0.50 21.91
CA ARG A 41 15.93 1.76 22.58
C ARG A 41 15.09 2.94 22.11
N LEU A 42 14.27 2.77 21.07
CA LEU A 42 13.40 3.82 20.56
C LEU A 42 12.12 3.84 21.39
N ASP A 43 11.78 5.02 21.91
CA ASP A 43 10.44 5.27 22.45
C ASP A 43 9.50 5.49 21.26
N ILE A 44 8.73 4.46 20.92
CA ILE A 44 7.82 4.46 19.77
C ILE A 44 6.42 4.79 20.28
N ASP A 45 5.84 5.85 19.74
CA ASP A 45 4.46 6.23 20.05
C ASP A 45 3.48 5.09 19.70
N PRO A 46 2.56 4.68 20.59
CA PRO A 46 1.62 3.60 20.34
C PRO A 46 0.78 3.76 19.05
N TYR A 47 0.38 5.00 18.71
CA TYR A 47 -0.36 5.27 17.47
C TYR A 47 0.52 5.01 16.24
N HIS A 48 1.82 5.34 16.34
CA HIS A 48 2.78 5.07 15.28
C HIS A 48 3.10 3.58 15.16
N ALA A 49 3.25 2.87 16.28
CA ALA A 49 3.49 1.43 16.31
C ALA A 49 2.36 0.65 15.61
N VAL A 50 1.11 0.93 15.99
CA VAL A 50 -0.08 0.26 15.40
C VAL A 50 -0.19 0.55 13.91
N ALA A 51 -0.04 1.82 13.49
CA ALA A 51 -0.06 2.20 12.07
C ALA A 51 1.08 1.57 11.26
N THR A 52 2.20 1.24 11.90
CA THR A 52 3.36 0.63 11.23
C THR A 52 3.22 -0.89 11.14
N ALA A 53 2.70 -1.54 12.18
CA ALA A 53 2.45 -2.97 12.19
C ALA A 53 1.39 -3.39 11.16
N GLY A 54 0.29 -2.63 11.09
CA GLY A 54 -0.83 -2.84 10.18
C GLY A 54 -0.87 -1.83 9.04
N GLU A 55 -2.03 -1.20 8.87
CA GLU A 55 -2.23 -0.09 7.94
C GLU A 55 -2.28 1.25 8.67
N ALA A 56 -2.06 2.35 7.96
CA ALA A 56 -2.08 3.70 8.55
C ALA A 56 -3.38 3.97 9.34
N HIS A 57 -4.52 3.49 8.83
CA HIS A 57 -5.83 3.70 9.44
C HIS A 57 -6.07 2.86 10.72
N ASP A 58 -5.21 1.91 11.06
CA ASP A 58 -5.30 1.19 12.33
C ASP A 58 -5.03 2.11 13.53
N ALA A 59 -4.28 3.21 13.34
CA ALA A 59 -4.15 4.27 14.34
C ALA A 59 -5.49 4.95 14.69
N ASP A 60 -6.43 5.05 13.75
CA ASP A 60 -7.77 5.60 14.02
C ASP A 60 -8.53 4.67 14.96
N GLY A 61 -8.35 3.37 14.77
CA GLY A 61 -8.95 2.36 15.61
C GLY A 61 -8.36 2.32 17.02
N HIS A 62 -7.04 2.52 17.16
CA HIS A 62 -6.42 2.74 18.46
C HIS A 62 -6.95 4.03 19.11
N ALA A 63 -7.04 5.13 18.35
CA ALA A 63 -7.61 6.39 18.80
C ALA A 63 -9.03 6.24 19.34
N ALA A 64 -9.89 5.50 18.63
CA ALA A 64 -11.24 5.21 19.07
C ALA A 64 -11.27 4.44 20.39
N ALA A 65 -10.40 3.42 20.56
CA ALA A 65 -10.31 2.69 21.82
C ALA A 65 -9.94 3.61 22.99
N VAL A 66 -8.95 4.51 22.79
CA VAL A 66 -8.56 5.52 23.79
C VAL A 66 -9.74 6.40 24.18
N LEU A 67 -10.45 6.94 23.18
CA LEU A 67 -11.57 7.83 23.41
C LEU A 67 -12.76 7.13 24.07
N ILE A 68 -12.95 5.83 23.82
CA ILE A 68 -13.99 5.02 24.48
C ILE A 68 -13.61 4.77 25.95
N LEU A 69 -12.35 4.43 26.22
CA LEU A 69 -11.85 4.23 27.59
C LEU A 69 -11.90 5.51 28.42
N ASP A 70 -11.57 6.65 27.80
CA ASP A 70 -11.69 7.98 28.41
C ASP A 70 -13.15 8.45 28.55
N GLY A 71 -14.13 7.65 28.11
CA GLY A 71 -15.55 7.98 28.19
C GLY A 71 -15.98 9.14 27.31
N ARG A 72 -15.19 9.51 26.29
CA ARG A 72 -15.47 10.60 25.33
C ARG A 72 -16.25 10.13 24.10
N LEU A 73 -16.10 8.87 23.74
CA LEU A 73 -16.88 8.20 22.72
C LEU A 73 -17.60 6.99 23.31
N THR A 74 -18.75 6.66 22.75
CA THR A 74 -19.42 5.38 22.96
C THR A 74 -19.63 4.69 21.63
N ILE A 75 -19.77 3.37 21.66
CA ILE A 75 -20.01 2.55 20.48
C ILE A 75 -21.30 1.75 20.66
N ASP A 76 -22.23 1.93 19.72
CA ASP A 76 -23.50 1.21 19.70
C ASP A 76 -23.34 -0.23 19.17
N ALA A 77 -24.44 -0.99 19.17
CA ALA A 77 -24.44 -2.39 18.75
C ALA A 77 -24.13 -2.52 17.24
N GLU A 78 -24.46 -1.50 16.46
CA GLU A 78 -24.18 -1.41 15.03
C GLU A 78 -22.73 -1.00 14.72
N GLY A 79 -21.92 -0.73 15.75
CA GLY A 79 -20.53 -0.32 15.61
C GLY A 79 -20.35 1.15 15.21
N ARG A 80 -21.36 2.00 15.40
CA ARG A 80 -21.25 3.45 15.15
C ARG A 80 -20.73 4.14 16.40
N LEU A 81 -19.75 5.01 16.19
CA LEU A 81 -19.19 5.86 17.22
C LEU A 81 -20.08 7.08 17.43
N ARG A 82 -20.36 7.39 18.69
CA ARG A 82 -21.14 8.56 19.11
C ARG A 82 -20.39 9.33 20.18
N VAL A 83 -20.48 10.65 20.14
CA VAL A 83 -19.91 11.54 21.16
C VAL A 83 -20.76 11.44 22.42
N THR A 84 -20.11 11.30 23.57
CA THR A 84 -20.74 11.37 24.90
C THR A 84 -20.70 12.81 25.43
N ASP A 85 -21.36 13.11 26.55
CA ASP A 85 -21.30 14.43 27.18
C ASP A 85 -19.86 14.83 27.57
N GLY A 86 -19.05 13.85 28.01
CA GLY A 86 -17.62 14.05 28.29
C GLY A 86 -16.79 14.30 27.02
N GLY A 87 -17.23 13.77 25.87
CA GLY A 87 -16.65 14.07 24.57
C GLY A 87 -17.16 15.36 23.94
N ALA A 88 -18.20 16.00 24.48
CA ALA A 88 -18.66 17.30 24.01
C ALA A 88 -17.78 18.45 24.52
N THR A 89 -17.05 18.22 25.63
CA THR A 89 -16.20 19.23 26.27
C THR A 89 -14.73 18.80 26.25
N GLY A 90 -13.87 19.69 25.73
CA GLY A 90 -12.41 19.49 25.70
C GLY A 90 -11.88 18.71 24.50
N THR A 91 -10.57 18.85 24.29
CA THR A 91 -9.86 18.26 23.15
C THR A 91 -8.81 17.27 23.67
N PRO A 92 -8.73 16.05 23.11
CA PRO A 92 -7.66 15.11 23.42
C PRO A 92 -6.28 15.72 23.14
N ARG A 93 -5.25 15.32 23.90
CA ARG A 93 -3.87 15.81 23.68
C ARG A 93 -3.27 15.29 22.38
N HIS A 94 -3.57 14.04 22.02
CA HIS A 94 -2.99 13.39 20.84
C HIS A 94 -3.69 13.88 19.54
N PRO A 95 -2.95 14.31 18.50
CA PRO A 95 -3.53 14.94 17.31
C PRO A 95 -4.49 14.02 16.55
N VAL A 96 -4.17 12.72 16.46
CA VAL A 96 -5.04 11.74 15.78
C VAL A 96 -6.34 11.53 16.55
N ALA A 97 -6.29 11.48 17.89
CA ALA A 97 -7.48 11.32 18.72
C ALA A 97 -8.35 12.58 18.71
N ALA A 98 -7.72 13.76 18.71
CA ALA A 98 -8.43 15.04 18.57
C ALA A 98 -9.16 15.13 17.23
N ALA A 99 -8.48 14.84 16.12
CA ALA A 99 -9.07 14.87 14.79
C ALA A 99 -10.20 13.83 14.64
N LEU A 100 -10.05 12.65 15.24
CA LEU A 100 -11.10 11.63 15.23
C LEU A 100 -12.34 12.11 15.98
N LEU A 101 -12.17 12.66 17.19
CA LEU A 101 -13.29 13.18 17.98
C LEU A 101 -14.02 14.31 17.23
N ASP A 102 -13.29 15.24 16.62
CA ASP A 102 -13.88 16.32 15.83
C ASP A 102 -14.61 15.81 14.60
N ALA A 103 -14.09 14.78 13.93
CA ALA A 103 -14.77 14.17 12.79
C ALA A 103 -16.11 13.52 13.20
N VAL A 104 -16.15 12.80 14.34
CA VAL A 104 -17.41 12.25 14.89
C VAL A 104 -18.37 13.37 15.29
N ARG A 105 -17.90 14.45 15.93
CA ARG A 105 -18.74 15.61 16.29
C ARG A 105 -19.43 16.24 15.07
N ARG A 106 -18.70 16.38 13.96
CA ARG A 106 -19.24 16.98 12.73
C ARG A 106 -20.23 16.06 12.00
N GLN A 107 -19.96 14.77 11.96
CA GLN A 107 -20.75 13.81 11.16
C GLN A 107 -21.90 13.16 11.94
N GLY A 108 -21.87 13.21 13.27
CA GLY A 108 -22.80 12.47 14.13
C GLY A 108 -22.44 10.98 14.26
N PRO A 109 -23.42 10.11 14.60
CA PRO A 109 -23.20 8.68 14.74
C PRO A 109 -22.63 8.05 13.46
N VAL A 110 -21.39 7.55 13.50
CA VAL A 110 -20.68 7.12 12.29
C VAL A 110 -19.71 5.97 12.54
N THR A 111 -19.52 5.10 11.56
CA THR A 111 -18.54 4.00 11.62
C THR A 111 -17.12 4.51 11.36
N LEU A 112 -16.11 3.86 11.96
CA LEU A 112 -14.70 4.17 11.69
C LEU A 112 -14.35 4.01 10.22
N ARG A 113 -14.96 3.02 9.56
CA ARG A 113 -14.75 2.78 8.14
C ARG A 113 -15.09 4.00 7.27
N ARG A 114 -16.18 4.69 7.61
CA ARG A 114 -16.63 5.90 6.90
C ARG A 114 -15.77 7.11 7.25
N LEU A 115 -15.34 7.21 8.51
CA LEU A 115 -14.41 8.26 8.94
C LEU A 115 -13.00 8.15 8.34
N ARG A 116 -12.60 6.96 7.88
CA ARG A 116 -11.29 6.73 7.25
C ARG A 116 -10.98 7.71 6.12
N ASP A 117 -12.01 8.07 5.37
CA ASP A 117 -11.94 8.93 4.19
C ASP A 117 -12.27 10.41 4.53
N ASP A 118 -12.50 10.76 5.81
CA ASP A 118 -12.63 12.15 6.26
C ASP A 118 -11.32 12.92 6.02
N PRO A 119 -11.38 14.08 5.33
CA PRO A 119 -10.18 14.79 4.92
C PRO A 119 -9.37 15.32 6.11
N GLY A 120 -10.04 15.80 7.16
CA GLY A 120 -9.38 16.37 8.34
C GLY A 120 -8.70 15.30 9.18
N LEU A 121 -9.36 14.15 9.38
CA LEU A 121 -8.75 13.01 10.06
C LEU A 121 -7.56 12.46 9.26
N ARG A 122 -7.71 12.32 7.95
CA ARG A 122 -6.64 11.82 7.07
C ARG A 122 -5.44 12.75 7.06
N GLU A 123 -5.64 14.06 7.03
CA GLU A 123 -4.56 15.04 7.07
C GLU A 123 -3.82 15.03 8.41
N ALA A 124 -4.55 15.05 9.53
CA ALA A 124 -3.96 14.99 10.86
C ALA A 124 -3.16 13.70 11.08
N ARG A 125 -3.72 12.56 10.66
CA ARG A 125 -3.03 11.26 10.68
C ARG A 125 -1.77 11.28 9.82
N ALA A 126 -1.88 11.75 8.57
CA ALA A 126 -0.73 11.81 7.67
C ALA A 126 0.36 12.76 8.18
N GLY A 127 -0.01 13.88 8.81
CA GLY A 127 0.92 14.82 9.44
C GLY A 127 1.67 14.17 10.60
N PHE A 128 0.93 13.57 11.54
CA PHE A 128 1.50 12.85 12.67
C PHE A 128 2.43 11.72 12.24
N LEU A 129 1.99 10.85 11.31
CA LEU A 129 2.80 9.73 10.85
C LEU A 129 4.07 10.22 10.14
N ARG A 130 4.01 11.30 9.35
CA ARG A 130 5.19 11.92 8.74
C ARG A 130 6.17 12.46 9.77
N GLU A 131 5.68 13.08 10.83
CA GLU A 131 6.53 13.59 11.91
C GLU A 131 7.22 12.45 12.67
N GLN A 132 6.48 11.38 12.99
CA GLN A 132 7.05 10.21 13.66
C GLN A 132 8.03 9.46 12.76
N ASP A 133 7.70 9.27 11.47
CA ASP A 133 8.59 8.66 10.48
C ASP A 133 9.89 9.46 10.30
N ALA A 134 9.90 10.77 10.56
CA ALA A 134 11.12 11.59 10.53
C ALA A 134 12.02 11.40 11.76
N ARG A 135 11.44 10.95 12.89
CA ARG A 135 12.18 10.64 14.14
C ARG A 135 12.73 9.23 14.11
N VAL A 136 12.09 8.33 13.38
CA VAL A 136 12.58 6.97 13.18
C VAL A 136 13.72 7.00 12.15
N PRO A 137 14.79 6.23 12.37
CA PRO A 137 15.88 6.18 11.41
C PRO A 137 15.42 5.74 10.00
N ARG A 138 15.97 6.36 8.94
CA ARG A 138 15.58 6.31 7.49
C ARG A 138 15.44 4.93 6.80
N TRP A 139 15.62 3.84 7.51
CA TRP A 139 15.70 2.46 7.06
C TRP A 139 14.42 1.68 7.41
N SER A 140 13.46 2.33 8.07
CA SER A 140 12.09 1.82 8.22
C SER A 140 11.43 1.65 6.83
N GLY A 141 10.84 0.47 6.60
CA GLY A 141 10.38 -0.01 5.29
C GLY A 141 9.21 0.75 4.65
N ARG A 142 8.79 1.89 5.21
CA ARG A 142 7.73 2.74 4.63
C ARG A 142 8.16 3.50 3.38
N ARG A 143 9.46 3.65 3.14
CA ARG A 143 9.97 4.32 1.94
C ARG A 143 10.19 3.28 0.86
N ASP A 144 9.36 3.32 -0.18
CA ASP A 144 9.55 2.52 -1.40
C ASP A 144 10.99 2.70 -1.88
N ASP A 145 11.74 1.61 -1.90
CA ASP A 145 13.20 1.64 -2.06
C ASP A 145 13.65 1.60 -3.52
N GLY A 146 12.66 1.53 -4.43
CA GLY A 146 12.80 1.60 -5.87
C GLY A 146 13.52 0.41 -6.51
N LEU A 147 14.02 -0.55 -5.73
CA LEU A 147 14.81 -1.67 -6.25
C LEU A 147 13.96 -2.64 -7.06
N GLY A 148 12.77 -2.98 -6.54
CA GLY A 148 11.79 -3.78 -7.29
C GLY A 148 11.38 -3.11 -8.59
N THR A 149 11.09 -1.81 -8.55
CA THR A 149 10.78 -1.01 -9.74
C THR A 149 11.94 -1.00 -10.73
N ALA A 150 13.19 -0.84 -10.28
CA ALA A 150 14.37 -0.89 -11.13
C ALA A 150 14.56 -2.27 -11.78
N ALA A 151 14.31 -3.36 -11.03
CA ALA A 151 14.35 -4.72 -11.57
C ALA A 151 13.29 -4.95 -12.64
N CYS A 152 12.06 -4.47 -12.43
CA CYS A 152 10.97 -4.52 -13.40
C CYS A 152 11.27 -3.68 -14.65
N VAL A 153 11.79 -2.47 -14.49
CA VAL A 153 12.20 -1.59 -15.60
C VAL A 153 13.32 -2.25 -16.42
N THR A 154 14.28 -2.89 -15.77
CA THR A 154 15.36 -3.64 -16.43
C THR A 154 14.81 -4.84 -17.22
N ALA A 155 13.88 -5.59 -16.64
CA ALA A 155 13.20 -6.71 -17.30
C ALA A 155 12.42 -6.25 -18.54
N LEU A 156 11.68 -5.14 -18.42
CA LEU A 156 10.97 -4.51 -19.53
C LEU A 156 11.93 -4.07 -20.63
N ALA A 157 13.00 -3.35 -20.27
CA ALA A 157 13.99 -2.89 -21.24
C ALA A 157 14.58 -4.07 -22.02
N LEU A 158 14.91 -5.18 -21.34
CA LEU A 158 15.43 -6.38 -21.97
C LEU A 158 14.39 -7.06 -22.88
N ALA A 159 13.14 -7.14 -22.46
CA ALA A 159 12.04 -7.72 -23.24
C ALA A 159 11.80 -7.01 -24.57
N PHE A 160 11.91 -5.68 -24.59
CA PHE A 160 11.74 -4.88 -25.80
C PHE A 160 13.02 -4.75 -26.63
N PHE A 161 14.20 -4.91 -26.03
CA PHE A 161 15.48 -4.82 -26.73
C PHE A 161 15.59 -5.82 -27.90
N PHE A 162 15.30 -7.11 -27.64
CA PHE A 162 15.41 -8.17 -28.64
C PHE A 162 14.51 -7.99 -29.88
N PRO A 163 13.20 -7.75 -29.74
CA PRO A 163 12.35 -7.55 -30.91
C PRO A 163 12.70 -6.26 -31.65
N VAL A 164 13.09 -5.17 -30.97
CA VAL A 164 13.58 -3.95 -31.62
C VAL A 164 14.80 -4.24 -32.48
N GLN A 165 15.77 -4.99 -31.96
CA GLN A 165 16.95 -5.38 -32.74
C GLN A 165 16.57 -6.21 -33.98
N ARG A 166 15.64 -7.14 -33.83
CA ARG A 166 15.29 -8.04 -34.93
C ARG A 166 14.49 -7.34 -36.03
N VAL A 167 13.62 -6.40 -35.68
CA VAL A 167 12.75 -5.71 -36.63
C VAL A 167 13.42 -4.50 -37.28
N PHE A 168 14.19 -3.71 -36.54
CA PHE A 168 14.72 -2.42 -37.02
C PHE A 168 16.22 -2.42 -37.31
N LEU A 169 16.97 -3.42 -36.84
CA LEU A 169 18.41 -3.54 -37.05
C LEU A 169 18.78 -4.81 -37.83
N GLY A 170 17.79 -5.54 -38.35
CA GLY A 170 17.98 -6.68 -39.24
C GLY A 170 18.20 -6.25 -40.70
N ASP A 171 18.58 -7.21 -41.54
CA ASP A 171 18.89 -6.96 -42.96
C ASP A 171 17.67 -6.47 -43.77
N ASP A 172 16.45 -6.78 -43.30
CA ASP A 172 15.18 -6.33 -43.90
C ASP A 172 14.67 -5.06 -43.21
N THR A 173 15.25 -3.92 -43.56
CA THR A 173 14.82 -2.63 -43.00
C THR A 173 13.47 -2.23 -43.61
N PRO A 174 12.46 -1.81 -42.83
CA PRO A 174 11.16 -1.44 -43.38
C PRO A 174 11.25 -0.16 -44.23
N ASP A 175 10.99 -0.27 -45.53
CA ASP A 175 11.15 0.82 -46.51
C ASP A 175 9.90 1.71 -46.67
N GLY A 176 8.79 1.37 -46.00
CA GLY A 176 7.51 2.08 -46.10
C GLY A 176 6.79 2.29 -44.76
N ALA A 177 5.87 3.26 -44.72
CA ALA A 177 5.09 3.58 -43.52
C ALA A 177 4.23 2.41 -43.00
N GLY A 178 3.71 1.58 -43.91
CA GLY A 178 2.98 0.36 -43.58
C GLY A 178 3.86 -0.69 -42.90
N ASP A 179 5.07 -0.90 -43.41
CA ASP A 179 6.03 -1.85 -42.86
C ASP A 179 6.58 -1.38 -41.51
N LEU A 180 6.71 -0.06 -41.32
CA LEU A 180 7.09 0.53 -40.04
C LEU A 180 6.01 0.31 -38.98
N LEU A 181 4.73 0.51 -39.33
CA LEU A 181 3.61 0.24 -38.42
C LEU A 181 3.50 -1.25 -38.07
N PHE A 182 3.66 -2.13 -39.06
CA PHE A 182 3.66 -3.57 -38.85
C PHE A 182 4.84 -4.03 -38.00
N GLY A 183 6.03 -3.49 -38.24
CA GLY A 183 7.23 -3.72 -37.44
C GLY A 183 7.04 -3.26 -35.99
N LEU A 184 6.49 -2.05 -35.77
CA LEU A 184 6.16 -1.56 -34.43
C LEU A 184 5.16 -2.48 -33.73
N PHE A 185 4.11 -2.93 -34.43
CA PHE A 185 3.13 -3.87 -33.90
C PHE A 185 3.79 -5.18 -33.46
N LEU A 186 4.67 -5.76 -34.29
CA LEU A 186 5.43 -6.96 -33.93
C LEU A 186 6.32 -6.74 -32.72
N VAL A 187 7.00 -5.59 -32.65
CA VAL A 187 7.82 -5.24 -31.48
C VAL A 187 7.00 -5.18 -30.20
N VAL A 188 5.82 -4.55 -30.25
CA VAL A 188 4.94 -4.45 -29.09
C VAL A 188 4.41 -5.81 -28.67
N VAL A 189 3.91 -6.62 -29.60
CA VAL A 189 3.34 -7.93 -29.30
C VAL A 189 4.40 -8.87 -28.73
N THR A 190 5.55 -9.01 -29.40
CA THR A 190 6.64 -9.87 -28.94
C THR A 190 7.27 -9.35 -27.65
N GLY A 191 7.46 -8.03 -27.53
CA GLY A 191 7.96 -7.38 -26.33
C GLY A 191 7.06 -7.64 -25.12
N LEU A 192 5.74 -7.54 -25.28
CA LEU A 192 4.78 -7.86 -24.21
C LEU A 192 4.77 -9.35 -23.85
N MET A 193 4.84 -10.25 -24.84
CA MET A 193 4.93 -11.69 -24.60
C MET A 193 6.17 -12.08 -23.77
N LEU A 194 7.28 -11.36 -23.94
CA LEU A 194 8.50 -11.55 -23.14
C LEU A 194 8.46 -10.80 -21.81
N ALA A 195 7.87 -9.59 -21.79
CA ALA A 195 7.82 -8.73 -20.61
C ALA A 195 6.99 -9.34 -19.49
N VAL A 196 5.81 -9.88 -19.81
CA VAL A 196 4.92 -10.46 -18.79
C VAL A 196 5.61 -11.54 -17.95
N PRO A 197 6.22 -12.60 -18.52
CA PRO A 197 6.90 -13.61 -17.72
C PRO A 197 8.15 -13.07 -17.03
N LEU A 198 8.93 -12.18 -17.66
CA LEU A 198 10.14 -11.62 -17.03
C LEU A 198 9.83 -10.71 -15.84
N VAL A 199 8.82 -9.83 -15.97
CA VAL A 199 8.34 -8.99 -14.88
C VAL A 199 7.68 -9.86 -13.81
N TRP A 200 6.92 -10.89 -14.18
CA TRP A 200 6.37 -11.82 -13.22
C TRP A 200 7.46 -12.56 -12.44
N LEU A 201 8.50 -13.05 -13.12
CA LEU A 201 9.67 -13.68 -12.48
C LEU A 201 10.38 -12.69 -11.57
N ALA A 202 10.60 -11.46 -12.04
CA ALA A 202 11.20 -10.41 -11.22
C ALA A 202 10.37 -10.20 -9.96
N LEU A 203 9.06 -9.96 -10.06
CA LEU A 203 8.18 -9.77 -8.90
C LEU A 203 8.09 -11.00 -7.99
N ARG A 204 8.09 -12.22 -8.56
CA ARG A 204 7.91 -13.47 -7.82
C ARG A 204 9.16 -13.89 -7.05
N PHE A 205 10.33 -13.67 -7.64
CA PHE A 205 11.61 -14.07 -7.09
C PHE A 205 12.37 -12.91 -6.44
N TRP A 206 11.92 -11.66 -6.60
CA TRP A 206 12.46 -10.57 -5.80
C TRP A 206 12.17 -10.86 -4.34
N PRO A 207 13.19 -10.96 -3.48
CA PRO A 207 12.95 -11.24 -2.08
C PRO A 207 12.19 -10.09 -1.44
N ASP A 208 11.03 -10.40 -0.84
CA ASP A 208 10.32 -9.46 0.02
C ASP A 208 11.28 -8.98 1.09
N ARG A 209 11.54 -7.67 1.10
CA ARG A 209 12.37 -7.05 2.12
C ARG A 209 11.63 -7.20 3.45
N ARG A 210 12.17 -8.02 4.35
CA ARG A 210 11.69 -8.07 5.73
C ARG A 210 11.84 -6.67 6.31
N ASP A 211 10.75 -6.10 6.80
CA ASP A 211 10.78 -4.83 7.52
C ASP A 211 10.91 -5.14 9.03
N PRO A 212 12.12 -5.05 9.61
CA PRO A 212 12.34 -5.38 11.01
C PRO A 212 11.64 -4.38 11.92
N PHE A 213 11.43 -3.15 11.45
CA PHE A 213 10.72 -2.12 12.20
C PHE A 213 9.23 -2.46 12.29
N ARG A 214 8.60 -2.82 11.17
CA ARG A 214 7.23 -3.33 11.16
C ARG A 214 7.07 -4.56 12.06
N ALA A 215 8.00 -5.52 11.98
CA ALA A 215 7.98 -6.71 12.83
C ALA A 215 8.13 -6.36 14.32
N HIS A 216 9.03 -5.43 14.66
CA HIS A 216 9.20 -4.95 16.03
C HIS A 216 7.93 -4.27 16.55
N CYS A 217 7.34 -3.35 15.78
CA CYS A 217 6.08 -2.70 16.13
C CYS A 217 4.92 -3.70 16.30
N ALA A 218 4.88 -4.76 15.50
CA ALA A 218 3.88 -5.82 15.62
C ALA A 218 4.05 -6.65 16.91
N CYS A 219 5.24 -6.68 17.51
CA CYS A 219 5.51 -7.33 18.79
C CYS A 219 5.25 -6.41 19.99
N LEU A 220 5.10 -5.09 19.79
CA LEU A 220 4.78 -4.19 20.88
C LEU A 220 3.33 -4.44 21.35
N PRO A 221 3.09 -4.50 22.67
CA PRO A 221 1.73 -4.65 23.18
C PRO A 221 0.91 -3.42 22.78
N ASP A 222 -0.33 -3.63 22.35
CA ASP A 222 -1.31 -2.57 22.11
C ASP A 222 -2.25 -2.46 23.32
N PRO A 223 -1.91 -1.63 24.34
CA PRO A 223 -2.55 -1.71 25.65
C PRO A 223 -4.02 -1.28 25.62
N GLN A 224 -4.44 -0.44 24.68
CA GLN A 224 -5.74 0.22 24.76
C GLN A 224 -6.89 -0.65 24.22
N PRO A 225 -6.80 -1.28 23.03
CA PRO A 225 -7.80 -2.26 22.62
C PRO A 225 -7.83 -3.49 23.54
N ALA A 226 -6.71 -3.83 24.18
CA ALA A 226 -6.64 -4.88 25.18
C ALA A 226 -7.36 -4.53 26.49
N ALA A 227 -7.44 -3.25 26.85
CA ALA A 227 -8.16 -2.77 28.02
C ALA A 227 -9.68 -2.66 27.82
N LEU A 228 -10.18 -2.65 26.58
CA LEU A 228 -11.61 -2.76 26.30
C LEU A 228 -12.12 -4.16 26.67
N ASP A 229 -13.36 -4.24 27.15
CA ASP A 229 -14.08 -5.52 27.27
C ASP A 229 -14.27 -6.18 25.88
N GLU A 230 -14.51 -7.50 25.85
CA GLU A 230 -14.62 -8.24 24.59
C GLU A 230 -15.77 -7.72 23.72
N GLU A 231 -16.86 -7.29 24.34
CA GLU A 231 -18.03 -6.77 23.63
C GLU A 231 -17.74 -5.45 22.91
N ARG A 232 -17.14 -4.45 23.58
CA ARG A 232 -16.75 -3.18 22.93
C ARG A 232 -15.66 -3.41 21.90
N ARG A 233 -14.75 -4.36 22.14
CA ARG A 233 -13.72 -4.74 21.17
C ARG A 233 -14.32 -5.30 19.89
N GLU A 234 -15.32 -6.16 19.98
CA GLU A 234 -16.01 -6.73 18.82
C GLU A 234 -16.86 -5.68 18.09
N ARG A 235 -17.54 -4.79 18.81
CA ARG A 235 -18.23 -3.64 18.20
C ARG A 235 -17.25 -2.72 17.46
N LEU A 236 -16.07 -2.48 18.04
CA LEU A 236 -15.03 -1.66 17.40
C LEU A 236 -14.48 -2.33 16.13
N ARG A 237 -14.29 -3.65 16.15
CA ARG A 237 -13.94 -4.42 14.94
C ARG A 237 -15.04 -4.31 13.87
N THR A 238 -16.31 -4.40 14.28
CA THR A 238 -17.46 -4.25 13.38
C THR A 238 -17.47 -2.87 12.72
N SER A 239 -17.17 -1.80 13.48
CA SER A 239 -17.04 -0.42 12.97
C SER A 239 -16.02 -0.25 11.85
N ARG A 240 -14.99 -1.10 11.80
CA ARG A 240 -13.93 -1.06 10.78
C ARG A 240 -14.28 -1.84 9.53
N ARG A 241 -15.23 -2.77 9.59
CA ARG A 241 -15.58 -3.59 8.44
C ARG A 241 -16.19 -2.70 7.35
N PRO A 242 -15.94 -3.01 6.06
CA PRO A 242 -16.70 -2.37 4.99
C PRO A 242 -18.18 -2.57 5.28
N GLU A 243 -18.94 -1.47 5.29
CA GLU A 243 -20.40 -1.56 5.32
C GLU A 243 -20.77 -2.53 4.20
N ARG A 244 -21.40 -3.65 4.58
CA ARG A 244 -21.99 -4.56 3.62
C ARG A 244 -23.00 -3.68 2.92
N ARG A 245 -22.66 -3.21 1.71
CA ARG A 245 -23.62 -2.48 0.85
C ARG A 245 -24.88 -3.31 0.95
N GLU A 246 -25.90 -2.77 1.61
CA GLU A 246 -27.23 -3.27 1.42
C GLU A 246 -27.39 -3.22 -0.08
N GLN A 247 -27.37 -4.41 -0.69
CA GLN A 247 -27.88 -4.58 -2.02
C GLN A 247 -29.33 -4.17 -1.85
N GLY A 248 -29.61 -2.87 -2.07
CA GLY A 248 -30.96 -2.42 -2.32
C GLY A 248 -31.55 -3.38 -3.35
N PRO A 249 -32.83 -3.76 -3.19
CA PRO A 249 -33.45 -4.77 -4.02
C PRO A 249 -33.02 -4.51 -5.44
N ARG A 250 -32.29 -5.47 -6.02
CA ARG A 250 -31.94 -5.47 -7.43
C ARG A 250 -33.31 -5.33 -8.08
N GLU A 251 -33.63 -4.15 -8.60
CA GLU A 251 -34.78 -4.00 -9.46
C GLU A 251 -34.49 -5.00 -10.56
N ASP A 252 -35.21 -6.13 -10.50
CA ASP A 252 -35.37 -7.04 -11.60
C ASP A 252 -36.00 -6.18 -12.70
N VAL A 253 -35.14 -5.53 -13.48
CA VAL A 253 -35.48 -5.05 -14.80
C VAL A 253 -35.66 -6.33 -15.62
N SER A 254 -36.83 -6.92 -15.46
CA SER A 254 -37.34 -7.99 -16.29
C SER A 254 -37.32 -7.47 -17.72
N TRP A 255 -36.34 -7.94 -18.49
CA TRP A 255 -36.22 -7.74 -19.93
C TRP A 255 -37.29 -8.55 -20.71
N VAL A 256 -38.51 -8.57 -20.19
CA VAL A 256 -39.66 -9.29 -20.74
C VAL A 256 -40.88 -8.38 -20.63
N ASP A 257 -40.93 -7.37 -21.51
CA ASP A 257 -42.14 -6.96 -22.20
C ASP A 257 -41.83 -5.75 -23.10
N SER A 258 -41.33 -6.06 -24.29
CA SER A 258 -41.44 -5.18 -25.45
C SER A 258 -41.66 -6.04 -26.69
N GLY A 259 -42.65 -6.92 -26.61
CA GLY A 259 -43.38 -7.33 -27.81
C GLY A 259 -44.34 -6.20 -28.16
N GLY A 260 -44.24 -5.67 -29.38
CA GLY A 260 -45.17 -4.64 -29.83
C GLY A 260 -44.80 -4.03 -31.16
N ALA A 261 -45.20 -4.72 -32.24
CA ALA A 261 -45.64 -4.20 -33.54
C ALA A 261 -45.03 -2.87 -34.03
N PHE A 262 -44.24 -2.91 -35.10
CA PHE A 262 -44.63 -2.61 -36.49
C PHE A 262 -43.43 -2.84 -37.42
#